data_AF-K0RLP2-F1
#
_entry.id   AF-K0RLP2-F1
#
_cell.length_a   1.000
_cell.length_b   1.000
_cell.length_c   1.000
_cell.angle_alpha   90.00
_cell.angle_beta   90.00
_cell.angle_gamma   90.00
#
_symmetry.space_group_name_H-M   'P 1'
#
loop_
_entity.id
_entity.type
_entity.pdbx_description
1 polymer ?
#
loop_
_entity_poly.entity_id
_entity_poly.type
_entity_poly.pdbx_seq_one_letter_code
_entity_poly.pdbx_strand_id
1 'polypeptide(L)'
;MGLFNNCSNLSEVIFLDGERLLNQEFLDYGFRRERQGLLDQEALDEMLFDVDRDFAFLGCPLTMVKISISWAVTERMTRLPQECMLSVMQKIRGLRHLELHQDGIVLACFPVVSNTPGDETDDDSDTEAEDALEICDTNLETAKSLYQVLQLIAFHEFKESSVLIELAIWKARIDGTTAVPREDCRVAIPDPAKSLIMEYSDFAGVLKPAIEGS
;
A
#
# COMPACT_ATOMS: atom_id res chain seq x y z
N MET A 1 13.31 3.02 30.67
CA MET A 1 13.51 1.54 30.73
C MET A 1 12.40 0.88 29.93
N GLY A 2 12.71 0.57 28.67
CA GLY A 2 11.74 0.05 27.69
C GLY A 2 11.05 -1.25 28.10
N LEU A 3 9.80 -1.40 27.66
CA LEU A 3 8.89 -2.51 27.99
C LEU A 3 9.44 -3.91 27.67
N PHE A 4 10.36 -4.00 26.70
CA PHE A 4 10.94 -5.27 26.23
C PHE A 4 12.48 -5.29 26.32
N ASN A 5 13.08 -4.44 27.15
CA ASN A 5 14.54 -4.34 27.26
C ASN A 5 15.20 -5.71 27.56
N ASN A 6 16.24 -6.07 26.79
CA ASN A 6 17.02 -7.30 26.90
C ASN A 6 16.23 -8.62 26.72
N CYS A 7 15.12 -8.59 25.97
CA CYS A 7 14.39 -9.81 25.62
C CYS A 7 15.13 -10.62 24.55
N SER A 8 16.05 -11.48 24.98
CA SER A 8 16.89 -12.32 24.08
C SER A 8 16.10 -13.31 23.21
N ASN A 9 14.85 -13.61 23.57
CA ASN A 9 13.96 -14.50 22.80
C ASN A 9 13.03 -13.74 21.82
N LEU A 10 13.07 -12.41 21.80
CA LEU A 10 12.21 -11.60 20.94
C LEU A 10 12.84 -11.48 19.55
N SER A 11 12.32 -12.24 18.59
CA SER A 11 12.83 -12.30 17.21
C SER A 11 12.00 -11.52 16.19
N GLU A 12 10.75 -11.18 16.51
CA GLU A 12 9.85 -10.48 15.61
C GLU A 12 8.89 -9.59 16.40
N VAL A 13 8.62 -8.39 15.87
CA VAL A 13 7.63 -7.45 16.40
C VAL A 13 6.77 -6.94 15.26
N ILE A 14 5.45 -7.01 15.44
CA ILE A 14 4.46 -6.52 14.49
C ILE A 14 3.53 -5.54 15.20
N PHE A 15 3.57 -4.28 14.80
CA PHE A 15 2.63 -3.25 15.23
C PHE A 15 1.38 -3.29 14.37
N LEU A 16 0.21 -3.41 14.99
CA LEU A 16 -1.08 -3.42 14.29
C LEU A 16 -1.65 -2.02 14.11
N ASP A 17 -1.19 -1.04 14.87
CA ASP A 17 -1.66 0.36 14.87
C ASP A 17 -0.98 1.21 13.78
N GLY A 18 -0.91 0.70 12.55
CA GLY A 18 -0.26 1.44 11.46
C GLY A 18 -1.11 2.56 10.87
N GLU A 19 -2.30 2.83 11.40
CA GLU A 19 -3.15 3.97 10.99
C GLU A 19 -2.43 5.29 11.18
N ARG A 20 -1.63 5.40 12.25
CA ARG A 20 -0.85 6.58 12.58
C ARG A 20 0.45 6.71 11.76
N LEU A 21 0.85 5.66 11.03
CA LEU A 21 2.12 5.64 10.29
C LEU A 21 2.11 6.57 9.07
N LEU A 22 0.95 6.81 8.46
CA LEU A 22 0.85 7.61 7.24
C LEU A 22 0.27 8.98 7.53
N ASN A 23 0.85 10.01 6.93
CA ASN A 23 0.29 11.35 7.00
C ASN A 23 -1.09 11.37 6.35
N GLN A 24 -2.13 11.62 7.14
CA GLN A 24 -3.52 11.58 6.68
C GLN A 24 -3.78 12.59 5.54
N GLU A 25 -3.12 13.75 5.58
CA GLU A 25 -3.13 14.74 4.50
C GLU A 25 -2.73 14.14 3.14
N PHE A 26 -1.82 13.17 3.13
CA PHE A 26 -1.35 12.52 1.91
C PHE A 26 -2.44 11.65 1.27
N LEU A 27 -3.28 11.03 2.09
CA LEU A 27 -4.39 10.19 1.63
C LEU A 27 -5.59 11.04 1.20
N ASP A 28 -5.86 12.14 1.91
CA ASP A 28 -7.02 13.01 1.68
C ASP A 28 -6.84 13.95 0.47
N TYR A 29 -5.64 14.52 0.28
CA TYR A 29 -5.39 15.50 -0.78
C TYR A 29 -4.73 14.91 -2.05
N GLY A 30 -4.52 13.58 -2.06
CA GLY A 30 -3.86 12.85 -3.14
C GLY A 30 -2.35 13.11 -3.21
N PHE A 31 -1.68 12.40 -4.13
CA PHE A 31 -0.20 12.34 -4.32
C PHE A 31 0.43 13.67 -4.81
N ARG A 32 0.09 14.81 -4.21
CA ARG A 32 0.60 16.14 -4.58
C ARG A 32 1.97 16.46 -3.98
N ARG A 33 2.38 15.79 -2.89
CA ARG A 33 3.71 15.94 -2.29
C ARG A 33 4.67 14.88 -2.84
N GLU A 34 5.93 15.28 -3.00
CA GLU A 34 7.04 14.38 -3.25
C GLU A 34 7.12 13.31 -2.15
N ARG A 35 7.90 12.24 -2.36
CA ARG A 35 8.07 11.10 -1.43
C ARG A 35 8.36 11.50 0.02
N GLN A 36 8.82 12.72 0.23
CA GLN A 36 9.14 13.33 1.51
C GLN A 36 7.85 13.72 2.25
N GLY A 37 7.59 13.06 3.38
CA GLY A 37 6.36 13.28 4.18
C GLY A 37 5.21 12.31 3.87
N LEU A 38 5.49 11.12 3.31
CA LEU A 38 4.49 10.04 3.30
C LEU A 38 4.30 9.43 4.70
N LEU A 39 5.41 9.12 5.36
CA LEU A 39 5.43 8.58 6.71
C LEU A 39 5.33 9.73 7.71
N ASP A 40 4.51 9.53 8.74
CA ASP A 40 4.51 10.37 9.94
C ASP A 40 5.67 9.93 10.83
N GLN A 41 6.77 10.69 10.76
CA GLN A 41 7.98 10.37 11.53
C GLN A 41 7.76 10.52 13.03
N GLU A 42 6.91 11.46 13.45
CA GLU A 42 6.61 11.67 14.87
C GLU A 42 5.83 10.48 15.42
N ALA A 43 4.81 10.01 14.69
CA ALA A 43 4.08 8.80 15.06
C ALA A 43 4.96 7.55 15.04
N LEU A 44 5.88 7.42 14.08
CA LEU A 44 6.83 6.33 14.02
C LEU A 44 7.77 6.36 15.24
N ASP A 45 8.28 7.55 15.59
CA ASP A 45 9.15 7.72 16.75
C ASP A 45 8.40 7.37 18.05
N GLU A 46 7.16 7.82 18.23
CA GLU A 46 6.33 7.49 19.39
C GLU A 46 6.02 5.98 19.54
N MET A 47 5.96 5.24 18.43
CA MET A 47 5.74 3.79 18.48
C MET A 47 6.98 3.02 18.94
N LEU A 48 8.17 3.59 18.71
CA LEU A 48 9.44 2.87 18.80
C LEU A 48 10.30 3.32 19.98
N PHE A 49 10.14 4.57 20.42
CA PHE A 49 10.93 5.19 21.46
C PHE A 49 10.05 5.61 22.64
N ASP A 50 10.61 5.54 23.85
CA ASP A 50 9.96 6.09 25.03
C ASP A 50 10.19 7.61 25.16
N VAL A 51 9.70 8.19 26.26
CA VAL A 51 9.76 9.65 26.53
C VAL A 51 11.22 10.16 26.58
N ASP A 52 12.14 9.30 27.00
CA ASP A 52 13.57 9.62 27.10
C ASP A 52 14.31 9.34 25.78
N ARG A 53 13.58 8.93 24.73
CA ARG A 53 14.08 8.45 23.44
C ARG A 53 14.85 7.11 23.52
N ASP A 54 14.61 6.32 24.57
CA ASP A 54 15.15 4.97 24.62
C ASP A 54 14.37 4.08 23.65
N PHE A 55 15.11 3.33 22.82
CA PHE A 55 14.48 2.35 21.95
C PHE A 55 13.80 1.25 22.78
N ALA A 56 12.49 1.03 22.55
CA ALA A 56 11.67 0.14 23.37
C ALA A 56 12.14 -1.33 23.39
N PHE A 57 12.95 -1.73 22.40
CA PHE A 57 13.49 -3.08 22.23
C PHE A 57 15.03 -3.13 22.32
N LEU A 58 15.64 -2.19 23.05
CA LEU A 58 17.07 -2.20 23.33
C LEU A 58 17.53 -3.57 23.84
N GLY A 59 18.65 -4.09 23.33
CA GLY A 59 19.19 -5.39 23.71
C GLY A 59 18.42 -6.62 23.17
N CYS A 60 17.38 -6.42 22.34
CA CYS A 60 16.71 -7.51 21.65
C CYS A 60 17.43 -7.85 20.33
N PRO A 61 17.46 -9.12 19.90
CA PRO A 61 18.06 -9.53 18.63
C PRO A 61 17.15 -9.23 17.42
N LEU A 62 16.53 -8.05 17.40
CA LEU A 62 15.64 -7.62 16.31
C LEU A 62 16.45 -7.03 15.17
N THR A 63 16.24 -7.55 13.96
CA THR A 63 16.80 -6.98 12.73
C THR A 63 15.82 -6.02 12.05
N MET A 64 14.54 -6.12 12.39
CA MET A 64 13.46 -5.42 11.70
C MET A 64 12.24 -5.25 12.61
N VAL A 65 11.59 -4.10 12.50
CA VAL A 65 10.27 -3.83 13.07
C VAL A 65 9.25 -3.79 11.95
N LYS A 66 8.12 -4.48 12.14
CA LYS A 66 7.06 -4.54 11.14
C LYS A 66 5.85 -3.75 11.61
N ILE A 67 5.23 -2.99 10.70
CA ILE A 67 4.02 -2.21 10.98
C ILE A 67 2.97 -2.55 9.93
N SER A 68 1.76 -2.91 10.36
CA SER A 68 0.65 -3.23 9.46
C SER A 68 0.13 -1.97 8.78
N ILE A 69 0.20 -1.96 7.45
CA ILE A 69 -0.34 -0.88 6.60
C ILE A 69 -1.59 -1.34 5.84
N SER A 70 -2.20 -2.43 6.30
CA SER A 70 -3.35 -3.07 5.64
C SER A 70 -4.54 -2.11 5.50
N TRP A 71 -4.74 -1.21 6.46
CA TRP A 71 -5.81 -0.21 6.41
C TRP A 71 -5.73 0.68 5.15
N ALA A 72 -4.53 1.08 4.74
CA ALA A 72 -4.30 1.99 3.61
C ALA A 72 -4.27 1.25 2.25
N VAL A 73 -4.01 -0.05 2.28
CA VAL A 73 -3.75 -0.86 1.08
C VAL A 73 -4.89 -1.83 0.82
N THR A 74 -5.21 -2.69 1.78
CA THR A 74 -6.14 -3.82 1.61
C THR A 74 -7.54 -3.33 1.27
N GLU A 75 -8.06 -2.31 1.96
CA GLU A 75 -9.40 -1.78 1.66
C GLU A 75 -9.49 -1.29 0.21
N ARG A 76 -8.49 -0.54 -0.26
CA ARG A 76 -8.47 -0.03 -1.64
C ARG A 76 -8.33 -1.14 -2.66
N MET A 77 -7.53 -2.16 -2.36
CA MET A 77 -7.39 -3.34 -3.21
C MET A 77 -8.70 -4.12 -3.37
N THR A 78 -9.57 -4.16 -2.36
CA THR A 78 -10.90 -4.80 -2.50
C THR A 78 -11.84 -4.09 -3.47
N ARG A 79 -11.57 -2.81 -3.79
CA ARG A 79 -12.34 -2.02 -4.75
C ARG A 79 -11.87 -2.22 -6.20
N LEU A 80 -10.71 -2.86 -6.38
CA LEU A 80 -10.14 -3.10 -7.70
C LEU A 80 -10.72 -4.38 -8.33
N PRO A 81 -10.80 -4.44 -9.67
CA PRO A 81 -11.00 -5.71 -10.38
C PRO A 81 -9.94 -6.73 -9.97
N GLN A 82 -10.31 -8.01 -9.96
CA GLN A 82 -9.45 -9.10 -9.46
C GLN A 82 -8.06 -9.12 -10.13
N GLU A 83 -7.98 -8.92 -11.44
CA GLU A 83 -6.72 -8.89 -12.18
C GLU A 83 -5.80 -7.74 -11.72
N CYS A 84 -6.38 -6.56 -11.46
CA CYS A 84 -5.65 -5.39 -10.97
C CYS A 84 -5.18 -5.61 -9.52
N MET A 85 -6.04 -6.19 -8.68
CA MET A 85 -5.67 -6.58 -7.31
C MET A 85 -4.48 -7.55 -7.31
N LEU A 86 -4.51 -8.60 -8.13
CA LEU A 86 -3.42 -9.57 -8.23
C LEU A 86 -2.11 -8.94 -8.71
N SER A 87 -2.19 -7.99 -9.66
CA SER A 87 -1.03 -7.20 -10.11
C SER A 87 -0.41 -6.40 -8.95
N VAL A 88 -1.24 -5.76 -8.12
CA VAL A 88 -0.78 -5.02 -6.93
C VAL A 88 -0.16 -5.97 -5.90
N MET A 89 -0.79 -7.11 -5.59
CA MET A 89 -0.23 -8.11 -4.67
C MET A 89 1.14 -8.60 -5.14
N GLN A 90 1.28 -8.87 -6.43
CA GLN A 90 2.54 -9.31 -7.01
C GLN A 90 3.61 -8.22 -6.96
N LYS A 91 3.21 -6.95 -7.14
CA LYS A 91 4.10 -5.80 -7.00
C LYS A 91 4.60 -5.66 -5.57
N ILE A 92 3.73 -5.80 -4.56
CA ILE A 92 4.08 -5.74 -3.14
C ILE A 92 5.17 -6.77 -2.81
N ARG A 93 5.00 -8.03 -3.24
CA ARG A 93 5.98 -9.11 -3.01
C ARG A 93 7.36 -8.84 -3.64
N GLY A 94 7.44 -7.95 -4.62
CA GLY A 94 8.69 -7.58 -5.29
C GLY A 94 9.34 -6.31 -4.77
N LEU A 95 8.72 -5.61 -3.81
CA LEU A 95 9.25 -4.38 -3.23
C LEU A 95 10.04 -4.65 -1.97
N ARG A 96 11.12 -3.90 -1.78
CA ARG A 96 11.89 -3.93 -0.53
C ARG A 96 11.08 -3.30 0.58
N HIS A 97 11.29 -3.78 1.80
CA HIS A 97 10.67 -3.23 3.01
C HIS A 97 9.13 -3.31 3.03
N LEU A 98 8.56 -4.18 2.19
CA LEU A 98 7.14 -4.54 2.22
C LEU A 98 7.01 -6.06 2.22
N GLU A 99 6.11 -6.56 3.06
CA GLU A 99 5.74 -7.98 3.11
C GLU A 99 4.23 -8.13 2.92
N LEU A 100 3.84 -9.20 2.24
CA LEU A 100 2.44 -9.58 2.04
C LEU A 100 2.24 -10.99 2.60
N HIS A 101 1.50 -11.09 3.70
CA HIS A 101 1.14 -12.36 4.30
C HIS A 101 0.03 -13.07 3.52
N GLN A 102 -0.16 -14.36 3.80
CA GLN A 102 -1.16 -15.22 3.15
C GLN A 102 -2.60 -14.81 3.47
N ASP A 103 -2.81 -14.19 4.63
CA ASP A 103 -4.09 -13.64 5.09
C ASP A 103 -4.45 -12.29 4.45
N GLY A 104 -3.57 -11.74 3.61
CA GLY A 104 -3.76 -10.43 2.97
C GLY A 104 -3.30 -9.25 3.82
N ILE A 105 -2.65 -9.50 4.96
CA ILE A 105 -2.00 -8.45 5.74
C ILE A 105 -0.77 -7.94 4.99
N VAL A 106 -0.68 -6.62 4.86
CA VAL A 106 0.47 -5.93 4.27
C VAL A 106 1.25 -5.26 5.39
N LEU A 107 2.55 -5.57 5.47
CA LEU A 107 3.45 -5.05 6.49
C LEU A 107 4.52 -4.15 5.85
N ALA A 108 4.70 -2.96 6.41
CA ALA A 108 5.87 -2.12 6.19
C ALA A 108 6.98 -2.57 7.15
N CYS A 109 8.20 -2.69 6.64
CA CYS A 109 9.30 -3.36 7.31
C CYS A 109 10.48 -2.40 7.50
N PHE A 110 10.74 -2.00 8.74
CA PHE A 110 11.75 -1.00 9.08
C PHE A 110 12.99 -1.70 9.64
N PRO A 111 14.18 -1.57 9.01
CA PRO A 111 15.41 -2.15 9.53
C PRO A 111 15.82 -1.48 10.84
N VAL A 112 16.31 -2.28 11.80
CA VAL A 112 16.89 -1.79 13.06
C VAL A 112 18.41 -1.80 12.89
N VAL A 113 19.05 -0.63 13.05
CA VAL A 113 20.51 -0.52 12.94
C VAL A 113 21.09 -0.18 14.31
N SER A 114 22.04 -1.00 14.76
CA SER A 114 22.85 -0.66 15.93
C SER A 114 24.04 0.21 15.50
N ASN A 115 24.05 1.47 15.91
CA ASN A 115 25.26 2.26 15.85
C ASN A 115 26.19 1.78 16.95
N THR A 116 27.05 0.81 16.67
CA THR A 116 28.21 0.57 17.51
C THR A 116 29.14 1.77 17.32
N PRO A 117 29.51 2.54 18.36
CA PRO A 117 30.48 3.61 18.23
C PRO A 117 31.76 3.00 17.64
N GLY A 118 32.21 3.56 16.53
CA GLY A 118 33.42 3.12 15.85
C GLY A 118 34.59 3.16 16.82
N ASP A 119 35.45 2.14 16.70
CA ASP A 119 36.75 2.01 17.35
C ASP A 119 37.68 3.16 16.89
N GLU A 120 37.42 4.37 17.39
CA GLU A 120 38.30 5.51 17.25
C GLU A 120 39.08 5.60 18.58
N THR A 121 40.31 5.12 18.48
CA THR A 121 41.34 5.11 19.51
C THR A 121 41.44 6.43 20.27
N ASP A 122 41.50 6.30 21.60
CA ASP A 122 42.16 7.19 22.57
C ASP A 122 41.73 8.66 22.61
N ASP A 123 40.64 8.97 23.34
CA ASP A 123 40.60 10.20 24.13
C ASP A 123 39.71 10.04 25.38
N ASP A 124 40.29 10.31 26.55
CA ASP A 124 39.71 10.16 27.88
C ASP A 124 38.56 11.15 28.10
N SER A 125 37.36 10.82 27.63
CA SER A 125 36.13 11.47 28.08
C SER A 125 35.15 10.45 28.64
N ASP A 126 34.89 10.54 29.94
CA ASP A 126 33.85 9.81 30.70
C ASP A 126 32.44 10.25 30.26
N THR A 127 32.15 10.17 28.97
CA THR A 127 30.80 10.32 28.45
C THR A 127 30.36 8.92 28.05
N GLU A 128 29.55 8.28 28.89
CA GLU A 128 28.85 7.03 28.59
C GLU A 128 28.24 7.15 27.19
N ALA A 129 28.93 6.62 26.18
CA ALA A 129 28.44 6.59 24.81
C ALA A 129 27.33 5.55 24.79
N GLU A 130 26.11 5.99 25.11
CA GLU A 130 24.91 5.18 24.93
C GLU A 130 24.88 4.73 23.47
N ASP A 131 24.87 3.42 23.25
CA ASP A 131 24.67 2.79 21.94
C ASP A 131 23.32 3.29 21.39
N ALA A 132 23.34 4.40 20.65
CA ALA A 132 22.15 5.00 20.09
C ALA A 132 21.65 4.11 18.94
N LEU A 133 20.75 3.19 19.25
CA LEU A 133 20.01 2.43 18.24
C LEU A 133 19.13 3.40 17.45
N GLU A 134 19.39 3.51 16.14
CA GLU A 134 18.60 4.36 15.25
C GLU A 134 17.79 3.46 14.33
N ILE A 135 16.46 3.55 14.42
CA ILE A 135 15.59 3.00 13.39
C ILE A 135 15.47 4.07 12.31
N CYS A 136 16.25 3.87 11.25
CA CYS A 136 16.13 4.67 10.05
C CYS A 136 15.24 3.93 9.03
N ASP A 137 14.23 4.63 8.48
CA ASP A 137 13.89 4.40 7.07
C ASP A 137 15.04 4.96 6.22
N THR A 138 16.17 4.26 6.24
CA THR A 138 17.42 4.72 5.63
C THR A 138 17.13 5.07 4.18
N ASN A 139 17.28 6.36 3.81
CA ASN A 139 17.02 6.87 2.47
C ASN A 139 15.55 6.74 1.99
N LEU A 140 14.57 6.78 2.89
CA LEU A 140 13.13 6.76 2.56
C LEU A 140 12.73 5.53 1.72
N GLU A 141 13.41 4.39 1.87
CA GLU A 141 13.16 3.22 1.01
C GLU A 141 11.77 2.61 1.27
N THR A 142 11.36 2.53 2.53
CA THR A 142 10.03 2.06 2.94
C THR A 142 8.97 3.01 2.40
N ALA A 143 9.15 4.32 2.59
CA ALA A 143 8.29 5.34 2.01
C ALA A 143 8.21 5.24 0.48
N LYS A 144 9.34 4.99 -0.20
CA LYS A 144 9.39 4.82 -1.68
C LYS A 144 8.61 3.59 -2.13
N SER A 145 8.80 2.45 -1.47
CA SER A 145 8.07 1.21 -1.79
C SER A 145 6.58 1.41 -1.59
N LEU A 146 6.18 1.98 -0.46
CA LEU A 146 4.78 2.24 -0.17
C LEU A 146 4.14 3.22 -1.16
N TYR A 147 4.84 4.31 -1.48
CA TYR A 147 4.40 5.27 -2.50
C TYR A 147 4.13 4.59 -3.85
N GLN A 148 4.99 3.66 -4.28
CA GLN A 148 4.79 2.92 -5.53
C GLN A 148 3.52 2.06 -5.51
N VAL A 149 3.23 1.39 -4.39
CA VAL A 149 2.02 0.57 -4.24
C VAL A 149 0.78 1.45 -4.28
N LEU A 150 0.76 2.53 -3.48
CA LEU A 150 -0.35 3.46 -3.42
C LEU A 150 -0.61 4.13 -4.77
N GLN A 151 0.44 4.51 -5.49
CA GLN A 151 0.33 5.09 -6.84
C GLN A 151 -0.26 4.08 -7.84
N LEU A 152 0.15 2.81 -7.77
CA LEU A 152 -0.38 1.77 -8.65
C LEU A 152 -1.87 1.52 -8.37
N ILE A 153 -2.27 1.47 -7.09
CA ILE A 153 -3.67 1.35 -6.69
C ILE A 153 -4.48 2.54 -7.23
N ALA A 154 -4.02 3.77 -6.99
CA ALA A 154 -4.70 4.96 -7.45
C ALA A 154 -4.82 5.03 -8.98
N PHE A 155 -3.80 4.57 -9.70
CA PHE A 155 -3.85 4.44 -11.15
C PHE A 155 -4.98 3.49 -11.60
N HIS A 156 -5.11 2.32 -10.96
CA HIS A 156 -6.18 1.38 -11.28
C HIS A 156 -7.56 1.93 -10.92
N GLU A 157 -7.71 2.53 -9.74
CA GLU A 157 -8.97 3.18 -9.34
C GLU A 157 -9.38 4.29 -10.31
N PHE A 158 -8.43 5.12 -10.75
CA PHE A 158 -8.69 6.19 -11.70
C PHE A 158 -9.07 5.65 -13.07
N LYS A 159 -8.38 4.60 -13.54
CA LYS A 159 -8.69 3.94 -14.81
C LYS A 159 -10.11 3.38 -14.80
N GLU A 160 -10.50 2.66 -13.76
CA GLU A 160 -11.87 2.13 -13.63
C GLU A 160 -12.91 3.26 -13.56
N SER A 161 -12.62 4.31 -12.79
CA SER A 161 -13.50 5.49 -12.69
C SER A 161 -13.66 6.21 -14.03
N SER A 162 -12.59 6.32 -14.83
CA SER A 162 -12.65 6.95 -16.15
C SER A 162 -13.54 6.18 -17.11
N VAL A 163 -13.51 4.84 -17.06
CA VAL A 163 -14.40 3.99 -17.88
C VAL A 163 -15.86 4.22 -17.49
N LEU A 164 -16.16 4.28 -16.19
CA LEU A 164 -17.52 4.57 -15.70
C LEU A 164 -18.01 5.96 -16.11
N ILE A 165 -17.14 6.98 -16.05
CA ILE A 165 -17.46 8.34 -16.48
C ILE A 165 -17.73 8.38 -17.98
N GLU A 166 -16.87 7.74 -18.79
CA GLU A 166 -17.06 7.66 -20.24
C GLU A 166 -18.40 6.98 -20.59
N LEU A 167 -18.71 5.85 -19.94
CA LEU A 167 -19.99 5.16 -20.11
C LEU A 167 -21.18 6.04 -19.72
N ALA A 168 -21.08 6.79 -18.62
CA ALA A 168 -22.12 7.72 -18.19
C ALA A 168 -22.34 8.85 -19.21
N ILE A 169 -21.27 9.42 -19.77
CA ILE A 169 -21.34 10.43 -20.84
C ILE A 169 -21.98 9.85 -22.09
N TRP A 170 -21.59 8.64 -22.50
CA TRP A 170 -22.19 7.95 -23.63
C TRP A 170 -23.69 7.73 -23.45
N LYS A 171 -24.11 7.25 -22.27
CA LYS A 171 -25.53 7.08 -21.92
C LYS A 171 -26.30 8.40 -21.97
N ALA A 172 -25.75 9.46 -21.37
CA ALA A 172 -26.39 10.78 -21.36
C ALA A 172 -26.54 11.38 -22.77
N ARG A 173 -25.59 11.15 -23.68
CA ARG A 173 -25.70 11.59 -25.09
C ARG A 173 -26.81 10.85 -25.84
N ILE A 174 -26.96 9.55 -25.60
CA ILE A 174 -28.06 8.76 -26.16
C ILE A 174 -29.42 9.28 -25.67
N ASP A 175 -29.50 9.68 -24.40
CA ASP A 175 -30.74 10.15 -23.79
C ASP A 175 -31.06 11.64 -24.12
N GLY A 176 -30.06 12.47 -24.44
CA GLY A 176 -30.18 13.94 -24.45
C GLY A 176 -30.13 14.65 -25.82
N THR A 177 -29.58 14.05 -26.87
CA THR A 177 -29.44 14.74 -28.17
C THR A 177 -30.18 14.04 -29.28
N THR A 178 -31.42 14.49 -29.53
CA THR A 178 -32.25 14.20 -30.70
C THR A 178 -32.63 12.73 -30.89
N ALA A 179 -33.84 12.48 -31.37
CA ALA A 179 -34.32 11.17 -31.76
C ALA A 179 -33.50 10.63 -32.94
N VAL A 180 -32.28 10.16 -32.68
CA VAL A 180 -31.68 9.11 -33.47
C VAL A 180 -32.48 7.86 -33.12
N PRO A 181 -33.19 7.22 -34.07
CA PRO A 181 -33.87 5.97 -33.81
C PRO A 181 -32.91 5.06 -33.06
N ARG A 182 -33.33 4.48 -31.93
CA ARG A 182 -32.49 3.61 -31.09
C ARG A 182 -31.82 2.48 -31.89
N GLU A 183 -32.38 2.16 -33.05
CA GLU A 183 -31.89 1.25 -34.09
C GLU A 183 -30.54 1.69 -34.70
N ASP A 184 -30.32 3.00 -34.92
CA ASP A 184 -29.15 3.55 -35.63
C ASP A 184 -27.92 3.75 -34.73
N CYS A 185 -28.10 3.70 -33.40
CA CYS A 185 -27.00 3.74 -32.42
C CYS A 185 -26.61 2.36 -31.87
N ARG A 186 -27.23 1.28 -32.36
CA ARG A 186 -26.80 -0.09 -32.02
C ARG A 186 -25.53 -0.41 -32.78
N VAL A 187 -24.39 -0.08 -32.18
CA VAL A 187 -23.18 -0.81 -32.50
C VAL A 187 -23.32 -2.16 -31.82
N ALA A 188 -23.36 -3.24 -32.61
CA ALA A 188 -23.35 -4.58 -32.09
C ALA A 188 -22.15 -4.72 -31.14
N ILE A 189 -22.41 -5.14 -29.89
CA ILE A 189 -21.33 -5.43 -28.96
C ILE A 189 -20.47 -6.51 -29.61
N PRO A 190 -19.14 -6.31 -29.77
CA PRO A 190 -18.29 -7.33 -30.34
C PRO A 190 -18.44 -8.65 -29.57
N ASP A 191 -18.51 -9.78 -30.27
CA ASP A 191 -18.78 -11.08 -29.65
C ASP A 191 -17.81 -11.46 -28.51
N PRO A 192 -16.51 -11.07 -28.54
CA PRO A 192 -15.63 -11.23 -27.40
C PRO A 192 -16.10 -10.47 -26.16
N ALA A 193 -16.57 -9.23 -26.34
CA ALA A 193 -17.08 -8.41 -25.23
C ALA A 193 -18.41 -8.94 -24.68
N LYS A 194 -19.31 -9.48 -25.52
CA LYS A 194 -20.54 -10.15 -25.06
C LYS A 194 -20.21 -11.32 -24.13
N SER A 195 -19.19 -12.10 -24.49
CA SER A 195 -18.77 -13.29 -23.73
C SER A 195 -18.20 -12.89 -22.36
N LEU A 196 -17.34 -11.87 -22.33
CA LEU A 196 -16.76 -11.34 -21.09
C LEU A 196 -17.79 -10.70 -20.15
N ILE A 197 -18.77 -9.97 -20.69
CA ILE A 197 -19.85 -9.37 -19.87
C ILE A 197 -20.69 -10.47 -19.20
N MET A 198 -20.96 -11.56 -19.91
CA MET A 198 -21.73 -12.69 -19.37
C MET A 198 -20.95 -13.47 -18.31
N GLU A 199 -19.64 -13.65 -18.51
CA GLU A 199 -18.75 -14.26 -17.53
C GLU A 199 -18.64 -13.42 -16.27
N TYR A 200 -18.49 -12.09 -16.42
CA TYR A 200 -18.47 -11.15 -15.31
C TYR A 200 -19.79 -11.10 -14.51
N SER A 201 -20.91 -11.36 -15.18
CA SER A 201 -22.25 -11.26 -14.57
C SER A 201 -22.81 -12.61 -14.10
N ASP A 202 -21.97 -13.64 -13.98
CA ASP A 202 -22.35 -15.03 -13.61
C ASP A 202 -23.44 -15.66 -14.50
N PHE A 203 -23.65 -15.14 -15.71
CA PHE A 203 -24.61 -15.70 -16.68
C PHE A 203 -23.97 -16.72 -17.64
N ALA A 204 -22.67 -17.00 -17.48
CA ALA A 204 -21.96 -17.99 -18.25
C ALA A 204 -22.60 -19.39 -18.08
N GLY A 205 -23.13 -19.95 -19.18
CA GLY A 205 -23.78 -21.27 -19.20
C GLY A 205 -25.29 -21.24 -18.97
N VAL A 206 -25.85 -20.15 -18.45
CA VAL A 206 -27.31 -19.93 -18.35
C VAL A 206 -27.85 -19.32 -19.64
N LEU A 207 -27.09 -18.42 -20.24
CA LEU A 207 -27.39 -17.78 -21.51
C LEU A 207 -26.27 -18.08 -22.51
N LYS A 208 -26.57 -17.97 -23.80
CA LYS A 208 -25.57 -18.02 -24.87
C LYS A 208 -25.62 -16.69 -25.63
N PRO A 209 -24.48 -16.01 -25.85
CA PRO A 209 -24.49 -14.75 -26.58
C PRO A 209 -24.94 -15.00 -28.02
N ALA A 210 -25.82 -14.13 -28.52
CA ALA A 210 -26.17 -14.11 -29.93
C ALA A 210 -24.98 -13.53 -30.72
N ILE A 211 -24.27 -14.41 -31.41
CA ILE A 211 -23.12 -14.09 -32.27
C ILE A 211 -23.69 -13.73 -33.65
N GLU A 212 -23.41 -12.53 -34.13
CA GLU A 212 -23.90 -12.07 -35.43
C GLU A 212 -22.89 -12.47 -36.52
N GLY A 213 -23.26 -13.42 -37.39
CA GLY A 213 -22.42 -13.84 -38.53
C GLY A 213 -22.35 -15.34 -38.84
N SER A 214 -23.38 -16.13 -38.53
CA SER A 214 -23.49 -17.52 -39.01
C SER A 214 -24.23 -17.62 -40.35
#